data_AF-A0A955JMV1-F1
#
_entry.id   AF-A0A955JMV1-F1
#
_cell.length_a   1.000
_cell.length_b   1.000
_cell.length_c   1.000
_cell.angle_alpha   90.00
_cell.angle_beta   90.00
_cell.angle_gamma   90.00
#
_symmetry.space_group_name_H-M   'P 1'
#
loop_
_entity.id
_entity.type
_entity.pdbx_description
1 polymer ?
#
loop_
_entity_poly.entity_id
_entity_poly.type
_entity_poly.pdbx_seq_one_letter_code
_entity_poly.pdbx_strand_id
1 'polypeptide(L)'
;MFGYLETALSASDDYRYIMRMHLYRSVMTKRLGKMPLAEDLERACYNRTIDICRARGIYLEWTCPDFRRVYNVICGTALTHLDTSAECLCDPVQFVNQPIYQTDPATTQKIQDIINYRQTVKTERKIVHEKCFNCGKSEASIHEQQKRAADEPPTRRFECIHCGNVWIRND
;
A
#
# COMPACT_ATOMS: atom_id res chain seq x y z
N MET A 1 30.05 18.56 -26.44
CA MET A 1 29.08 18.65 -27.54
C MET A 1 27.98 17.63 -27.26
N PHE A 2 26.96 18.02 -26.48
CA PHE A 2 25.74 17.24 -26.30
C PHE A 2 24.59 18.20 -26.55
N GLY A 3 23.98 18.07 -27.72
CA GLY A 3 22.83 18.86 -28.14
C GLY A 3 21.61 18.43 -27.35
N TYR A 4 21.04 19.36 -26.59
CA TYR A 4 19.70 19.21 -26.06
C TYR A 4 18.71 19.49 -27.20
N LEU A 5 17.98 18.45 -27.59
CA LEU A 5 16.79 18.56 -28.41
C LEU A 5 15.73 19.32 -27.61
N GLU A 6 15.53 20.59 -27.95
CA GLU A 6 14.33 21.34 -27.63
C GLU A 6 13.12 20.59 -28.23
N THR A 7 12.37 19.91 -27.37
CA THR A 7 11.04 19.42 -27.74
C THR A 7 10.04 20.31 -26.99
N ALA A 8 9.39 21.18 -27.76
CA ALA A 8 8.34 22.07 -27.28
C ALA A 8 7.16 21.26 -26.72
N LEU A 9 7.12 21.10 -25.39
CA LEU A 9 5.91 20.75 -24.65
C LEU A 9 5.26 22.05 -24.17
N SER A 10 3.95 22.16 -24.35
CA SER A 10 3.18 23.39 -24.15
C SER A 10 3.31 23.93 -22.72
N ALA A 11 3.90 25.13 -22.60
CA ALA A 11 4.23 25.83 -21.36
C ALA A 11 3.05 26.07 -20.37
N SER A 12 1.80 25.87 -20.80
CA SER A 12 0.61 26.07 -19.96
C SER A 12 0.37 24.97 -18.93
N ASP A 13 0.77 23.73 -19.23
CA ASP A 13 0.56 22.61 -18.30
C ASP A 13 1.68 22.51 -17.26
N ASP A 14 2.91 22.89 -17.60
CA ASP A 14 4.05 22.90 -16.67
C ASP A 14 3.86 23.89 -15.51
N TYR A 15 3.27 25.06 -15.75
CA TYR A 15 3.09 26.09 -14.73
C TYR A 15 2.22 25.63 -13.55
N ARG A 16 1.15 24.86 -13.80
CA ARG A 16 0.27 24.35 -12.74
C ARG A 16 0.99 23.39 -11.80
N TYR A 17 1.98 22.67 -12.30
CA TYR A 17 2.74 21.68 -11.51
C TYR A 17 3.89 22.33 -10.75
N ILE A 18 4.59 23.28 -11.36
CA ILE A 18 5.54 24.16 -10.67
C ILE A 18 4.82 24.90 -9.53
N MET A 19 3.59 25.37 -9.75
CA MET A 19 2.77 25.99 -8.70
C MET A 19 2.43 25.03 -7.54
N ARG A 20 2.22 23.73 -7.78
CA ARG A 20 1.99 22.76 -6.69
C ARG A 20 3.25 22.45 -5.90
N MET A 21 4.42 22.44 -6.53
CA MET A 21 5.71 22.36 -5.82
C MET A 21 5.86 23.54 -4.86
N HIS A 22 5.68 24.77 -5.36
CA HIS A 22 5.68 25.97 -4.51
C HIS A 22 4.57 25.96 -3.44
N LEU A 23 3.42 25.33 -3.71
CA LEU A 23 2.36 25.17 -2.73
C LEU A 23 2.84 24.35 -1.52
N TYR A 24 3.42 23.17 -1.73
CA TYR A 24 3.92 22.34 -0.62
C TYR A 24 5.03 23.06 0.16
N ARG A 25 5.98 23.71 -0.50
CA ARG A 25 7.00 24.54 0.18
C ARG A 25 6.37 25.63 1.04
N SER A 26 5.40 26.36 0.50
CA SER A 26 4.74 27.45 1.25
C SER A 26 3.98 26.94 2.48
N VAL A 27 3.30 25.80 2.35
CA VAL A 27 2.56 25.16 3.44
C VAL A 27 3.53 24.62 4.51
N MET A 28 4.60 23.92 4.10
CA MET A 28 5.64 23.43 5.02
C MET A 28 6.33 24.58 5.75
N THR A 29 6.63 25.68 5.04
CA THR A 29 7.23 26.89 5.64
C THR A 29 6.30 27.50 6.68
N LYS A 30 5.00 27.58 6.40
CA LYS A 30 4.00 28.08 7.36
C LYS A 30 3.91 27.23 8.62
N ARG A 31 4.06 25.90 8.50
CA ARG A 31 4.04 24.96 9.64
C ARG A 31 5.32 24.99 10.47
N LEU A 32 6.48 25.00 9.80
CA LEU A 32 7.79 24.91 10.45
C LEU A 32 8.33 26.25 10.95
N GLY A 33 7.86 27.38 10.39
CA GLY A 33 8.37 28.72 10.68
C GLY A 33 9.82 28.97 10.24
N LYS A 34 10.48 27.98 9.63
CA LYS A 34 11.87 28.02 9.18
C LYS A 34 11.95 27.66 7.70
N MET A 35 12.25 28.64 6.85
CA MET A 35 12.33 28.46 5.40
C MET A 35 13.39 27.42 4.96
N PRO A 36 14.63 27.41 5.48
CA PRO A 36 15.64 26.44 5.03
C PRO A 36 15.23 24.99 5.30
N LEU A 37 14.61 24.76 6.46
CA LEU A 37 14.15 23.44 6.88
C LEU A 37 13.01 22.91 6.00
N ALA A 38 12.11 23.82 5.56
CA ALA A 38 11.05 23.47 4.63
C ALA A 38 11.59 23.11 3.23
N GLU A 39 12.65 23.78 2.78
CA GLU A 39 13.31 23.45 1.51
C GLU A 39 14.02 22.09 1.56
N ASP A 40 14.72 21.80 2.66
CA ASP A 40 15.37 20.50 2.84
C ASP A 40 14.35 19.36 2.93
N LEU A 41 13.19 19.61 3.56
CA LEU A 41 12.09 18.66 3.62
C LEU A 41 11.45 18.40 2.25
N GLU A 42 11.22 19.45 1.47
CA GLU A 42 10.72 19.30 0.10
C GLU A 42 11.72 18.51 -0.77
N ARG A 43 13.02 18.81 -0.64
CA ARG A 43 14.09 18.06 -1.33
C ARG A 43 14.07 16.58 -0.94
N ALA A 44 13.88 16.27 0.34
CA ALA A 44 13.74 14.90 0.81
C ALA A 44 12.51 14.20 0.20
N CYS A 45 11.36 14.87 0.12
CA CYS A 45 10.16 14.35 -0.55
C CYS A 45 10.39 14.04 -2.02
N TYR A 46 11.07 14.95 -2.73
CA TYR A 46 11.37 14.78 -4.15
C TYR A 46 12.34 13.62 -4.40
N ASN A 47 13.43 13.54 -3.61
CA ASN A 47 14.39 12.43 -3.71
C ASN A 47 13.71 11.08 -3.45
N ARG A 48 12.85 11.01 -2.43
CA ARG A 48 12.07 9.80 -2.14
C ARG A 48 11.12 9.42 -3.28
N THR A 49 10.53 10.42 -3.94
CA THR A 49 9.70 10.21 -5.13
C THR A 49 10.50 9.56 -6.25
N ILE A 50 11.70 10.09 -6.54
CA ILE A 50 12.60 9.53 -7.56
C ILE A 50 12.94 8.07 -7.24
N ASP A 51 13.29 7.76 -5.99
CA ASP A 51 13.66 6.41 -5.58
C ASP A 51 12.51 5.42 -5.79
N ILE A 52 11.29 5.78 -5.39
CA ILE A 52 10.09 4.96 -5.58
C ILE A 52 9.77 4.79 -7.06
N CYS A 53 9.86 5.86 -7.85
CA CYS A 53 9.58 5.80 -9.28
C CYS A 53 10.61 4.94 -10.01
N ARG A 54 11.90 5.04 -9.68
CA ARG A 54 12.96 4.16 -10.20
C ARG A 54 12.70 2.69 -9.86
N ALA A 55 12.36 2.39 -8.61
CA ALA A 55 12.06 1.02 -8.17
C ALA A 55 10.82 0.43 -8.86
N ARG A 56 9.88 1.26 -9.28
CA ARG A 56 8.63 0.86 -9.94
C ARG A 56 8.64 0.99 -11.47
N GLY A 57 9.74 1.46 -12.07
CA GLY A 57 9.83 1.71 -13.51
C GLY A 57 8.91 2.83 -14.01
N ILE A 58 8.62 3.83 -13.18
CA ILE A 58 7.79 4.99 -13.53
C ILE A 58 8.67 6.09 -14.15
N TYR A 59 8.21 6.70 -15.24
CA TYR A 59 8.90 7.82 -15.88
C TYR A 59 9.07 9.02 -14.93
N LEU A 60 10.26 9.62 -14.92
CA LEU A 60 10.65 10.71 -14.03
C LEU A 60 10.34 12.08 -14.64
N GLU A 61 9.09 12.27 -15.05
CA GLU A 61 8.63 13.52 -15.67
C GLU A 61 7.42 14.08 -14.92
N TRP A 62 7.36 15.40 -14.78
CA TRP A 62 6.22 16.08 -14.15
C TRP A 62 4.94 15.99 -15.00
N THR A 63 5.09 15.76 -16.31
CA THR A 63 4.00 15.44 -17.25
C THR A 63 3.35 14.08 -16.93
N CYS A 64 4.08 13.16 -16.31
CA CYS A 64 3.59 11.83 -15.94
C CYS A 64 2.62 11.90 -14.74
N PRO A 65 1.36 11.44 -14.88
CA PRO A 65 0.38 11.46 -13.78
C PRO A 65 0.79 10.58 -12.61
N ASP A 66 1.50 9.47 -12.88
CA ASP A 66 1.94 8.54 -11.83
C ASP A 66 3.05 9.14 -10.98
N PHE A 67 4.04 9.79 -11.61
CA PHE A 67 5.09 10.53 -10.91
C PHE A 67 4.49 11.59 -9.97
N ARG A 68 3.57 12.40 -10.50
CA ARG A 68 2.85 13.41 -9.69
C ARG A 68 2.08 12.80 -8.54
N ARG A 69 1.43 11.65 -8.76
CA ARG A 69 0.67 10.97 -7.71
C ARG A 69 1.59 10.55 -6.57
N VAL A 70 2.73 9.94 -6.89
CA VAL A 70 3.73 9.53 -5.90
C VAL A 70 4.24 10.74 -5.13
N TYR A 71 4.61 11.82 -5.82
CA TYR A 71 5.06 13.06 -5.18
C TYR A 71 4.02 13.64 -4.21
N ASN A 72 2.77 13.81 -4.67
CA ASN A 72 1.70 14.38 -3.84
C ASN A 72 1.40 13.51 -2.61
N VAL A 73 1.47 12.18 -2.74
CA VAL A 73 1.29 11.25 -1.62
C VAL A 73 2.40 11.46 -0.60
N ILE A 74 3.67 11.51 -1.02
CA ILE A 74 4.81 11.68 -0.12
C ILE A 74 4.75 13.03 0.60
N CYS A 75 4.52 14.12 -0.13
CA CYS A 75 4.37 15.44 0.49
C CYS A 75 3.15 15.52 1.43
N GLY A 76 2.03 14.90 1.04
CA GLY A 76 0.84 14.79 1.89
C GLY A 76 1.13 14.04 3.18
N THR A 77 1.82 12.91 3.11
CA THR A 77 2.28 12.14 4.27
C THR A 77 3.18 12.98 5.17
N ALA A 78 4.18 13.66 4.62
CA ALA A 78 5.06 14.55 5.39
C ALA A 78 4.27 15.65 6.11
N LEU A 79 3.27 16.26 5.46
CA LEU A 79 2.40 17.25 6.10
C LEU A 79 1.56 16.65 7.25
N THR A 80 1.00 15.45 7.07
CA THR A 80 0.24 14.79 8.15
C THR A 80 1.13 14.45 9.34
N HIS A 81 2.39 14.07 9.09
CA HIS A 81 3.36 13.84 10.14
C HIS A 81 3.65 15.15 10.89
N LEU A 82 3.86 16.26 10.17
CA LEU A 82 4.09 17.58 10.78
C LEU A 82 2.91 18.05 11.65
N ASP A 83 1.67 17.74 11.25
CA ASP A 83 0.48 18.11 12.01
C ASP A 83 0.28 17.21 13.25
N THR A 84 0.80 15.97 13.23
CA THR A 84 0.61 14.97 14.31
C THR A 84 1.76 14.97 15.32
N SER A 85 3.01 15.06 14.86
CA SER A 85 4.20 15.05 15.71
C SER A 85 4.66 16.48 16.02
N ALA A 86 4.58 16.88 17.27
CA ALA A 86 5.22 18.11 17.77
C ALA A 86 6.75 17.96 17.93
N GLU A 87 7.30 16.78 17.63
CA GLU A 87 8.73 16.50 17.77
C GLU A 87 9.57 17.19 16.71
N CYS A 88 10.78 17.58 17.14
CA CYS A 88 11.79 18.24 16.34
C CYS A 88 12.08 17.47 15.04
N LEU A 89 11.87 18.12 13.89
CA LEU A 89 12.35 17.66 12.60
C LEU A 89 13.90 17.72 12.61
N CYS A 90 14.54 16.67 13.13
CA CYS A 90 15.98 16.59 13.27
C CYS A 90 16.66 16.18 11.96
N ASP A 91 16.02 15.32 11.16
CA ASP A 91 16.48 14.89 9.84
C ASP A 91 15.29 14.78 8.86
N PRO A 92 15.19 15.66 7.84
CA PRO A 92 14.13 15.61 6.85
C PRO A 92 14.07 14.29 6.05
N VAL A 93 15.20 13.61 5.86
CA VAL A 93 15.26 12.35 5.10
C VAL A 93 14.64 11.21 5.89
N GLN A 94 14.99 11.08 7.17
CA GLN A 94 14.38 10.07 8.04
C GLN A 94 12.88 10.35 8.21
N PHE A 95 12.52 11.61 8.41
CA PHE A 95 11.14 12.03 8.60
C PHE A 95 10.20 11.62 7.45
N VAL A 96 10.63 11.81 6.20
CA VAL A 96 9.85 11.43 5.01
C VAL A 96 9.76 9.91 4.83
N ASN A 97 10.76 9.17 5.32
CA ASN A 97 10.80 7.72 5.21
C ASN A 97 10.05 6.98 6.32
N GLN A 98 9.59 7.70 7.36
CA GLN A 98 8.76 7.08 8.39
C GLN A 98 7.43 6.61 7.81
N PRO A 99 6.96 5.41 8.17
CA PRO A 99 5.64 4.95 7.78
C PRO A 99 4.56 5.64 8.64
N ILE A 100 3.40 5.89 8.02
CA ILE A 100 2.25 6.58 8.64
C ILE A 100 1.82 5.92 9.96
N TYR A 101 1.94 4.60 10.08
CA TYR A 101 1.55 3.86 11.28
C TYR A 101 2.46 4.15 12.50
N GLN A 102 3.61 4.82 12.31
CA GLN A 102 4.48 5.22 13.42
C GLN A 102 4.18 6.62 13.97
N THR A 103 3.31 7.40 13.34
CA THR A 103 3.06 8.80 13.76
C THR A 103 2.15 8.96 14.95
N ASP A 104 1.27 7.98 15.18
CA ASP A 104 0.52 7.84 16.42
C ASP A 104 0.65 6.39 16.91
N PRO A 105 1.67 6.11 17.73
CA PRO A 105 1.91 4.77 18.25
C PRO A 105 0.73 4.24 19.05
N ALA A 106 -0.02 5.11 19.74
CA ALA A 106 -1.08 4.69 20.66
C ALA A 106 -2.32 4.17 19.92
N THR A 107 -2.74 4.87 18.86
CA THR A 107 -3.87 4.41 18.03
C THR A 107 -3.46 3.25 17.12
N THR A 108 -2.27 3.32 16.54
CA THR A 108 -1.80 2.29 15.63
C THR A 108 -1.58 0.96 16.32
N GLN A 109 -0.97 0.94 17.50
CA GLN A 109 -0.69 -0.31 18.20
C GLN A 109 -1.98 -1.11 18.46
N LYS A 110 -3.06 -0.44 18.86
CA LYS A 110 -4.37 -1.07 19.03
C LYS A 110 -4.88 -1.72 17.75
N ILE A 111 -4.76 -1.03 16.62
CA ILE A 111 -5.17 -1.57 15.31
C ILE A 111 -4.29 -2.77 14.94
N GLN A 112 -2.98 -2.68 15.17
CA GLN A 112 -2.02 -3.74 14.89
C GLN A 112 -2.33 -4.99 15.72
N ASP A 113 -2.63 -4.82 17.01
CA ASP A 113 -3.00 -5.89 17.93
C ASP A 113 -4.29 -6.59 17.47
N ILE A 114 -5.29 -5.83 17.02
CA ILE A 114 -6.53 -6.38 16.46
C ILE A 114 -6.26 -7.18 15.18
N ILE A 115 -5.42 -6.67 14.28
CA ILE A 115 -5.05 -7.36 13.03
C ILE A 115 -4.33 -8.67 13.35
N ASN A 116 -3.32 -8.61 14.23
CA ASN A 116 -2.55 -9.77 14.66
C ASN A 116 -3.47 -10.82 15.31
N TYR A 117 -4.36 -10.39 16.20
CA TYR A 117 -5.34 -11.27 16.83
C TYR A 117 -6.23 -11.96 15.78
N ARG A 118 -6.80 -11.20 14.81
CA ARG A 118 -7.63 -11.78 13.75
C ARG A 118 -6.89 -12.82 12.89
N GLN A 119 -5.59 -12.65 12.68
CA GLN A 119 -4.79 -13.64 11.95
C GLN A 119 -4.52 -14.91 12.76
N THR A 120 -4.50 -14.83 14.10
CA THR A 120 -4.30 -16.01 14.97
C THR A 120 -5.55 -16.88 15.10
N VAL A 121 -6.73 -16.37 14.74
CA VAL A 121 -7.99 -17.14 14.78
C VAL A 121 -7.94 -18.22 13.70
N LYS A 122 -7.48 -19.41 14.08
CA LYS A 122 -7.53 -20.60 13.23
C LYS A 122 -9.00 -21.00 13.03
N THR A 123 -9.52 -20.86 11.82
CA THR A 123 -10.81 -21.43 11.47
C THR A 123 -10.67 -22.96 11.46
N GLU A 124 -11.32 -23.63 12.42
CA GLU A 124 -11.34 -25.10 12.45
C GLU A 124 -12.02 -25.62 11.18
N ARG A 125 -11.29 -26.44 10.42
CA ARG A 125 -11.84 -27.14 9.25
C ARG A 125 -12.50 -28.43 9.74
N LYS A 126 -13.74 -28.68 9.32
CA LYS A 126 -14.39 -29.98 9.57
C LYS A 126 -13.68 -31.06 8.77
N ILE A 127 -13.06 -32.02 9.45
CA ILE A 127 -12.35 -33.14 8.83
C ILE A 127 -13.31 -34.33 8.72
N VAL A 128 -13.34 -34.95 7.54
CA VAL A 128 -14.14 -36.13 7.21
C VAL A 128 -13.25 -37.22 6.61
N HIS A 129 -13.69 -38.46 6.76
CA HIS A 129 -12.98 -39.62 6.22
C HIS A 129 -13.38 -39.89 4.77
N GLU A 130 -12.66 -39.28 3.82
CA GLU A 130 -12.87 -39.46 2.39
C GLU A 130 -11.53 -39.72 1.67
N LYS A 131 -11.51 -40.78 0.86
CA LYS A 131 -10.28 -41.22 0.18
C LYS A 131 -9.97 -40.30 -1.00
N CYS A 132 -8.81 -39.64 -0.96
CA CYS A 132 -8.35 -38.80 -2.04
C CYS A 132 -7.92 -39.64 -3.25
N PHE A 133 -8.43 -39.30 -4.44
CA PHE A 133 -8.07 -39.95 -5.71
C PHE A 133 -6.62 -39.74 -6.14
N ASN A 134 -5.95 -38.68 -5.65
CA ASN A 134 -4.58 -38.36 -6.04
C ASN A 134 -3.54 -39.04 -5.13
N CYS A 135 -3.65 -38.89 -3.80
CA CYS A 135 -2.64 -39.40 -2.87
C CYS A 135 -3.09 -40.65 -2.07
N GLY A 136 -4.34 -41.08 -2.20
CA GLY A 136 -4.87 -42.29 -1.55
C GLY A 136 -5.14 -42.18 -0.04
N LYS A 137 -4.82 -41.05 0.60
CA LYS A 137 -5.10 -40.80 2.03
C LYS A 137 -6.57 -40.43 2.27
N SER A 138 -7.06 -40.69 3.48
CA SER A 138 -8.49 -40.64 3.82
C SER A 138 -8.90 -39.40 4.62
N GLU A 139 -8.08 -38.36 4.70
CA GLU A 139 -8.38 -37.15 5.47
C GLU A 139 -8.66 -35.97 4.53
N ALA A 140 -9.89 -35.46 4.56
CA ALA A 140 -10.33 -34.33 3.75
C ALA A 140 -11.14 -33.32 4.57
N SER A 141 -11.07 -32.04 4.23
CA SER A 141 -11.97 -31.01 4.76
C SER A 141 -13.20 -30.84 3.87
N ILE A 142 -14.38 -30.77 4.48
CA ILE A 142 -15.65 -30.59 3.79
C ILE A 142 -16.12 -29.13 3.82
N HIS A 143 -16.55 -28.63 2.66
CA HIS A 143 -17.20 -27.34 2.49
C HIS A 143 -18.54 -27.56 1.79
N GLU A 144 -19.63 -27.30 2.51
CA GLU A 144 -20.99 -27.41 1.98
C GLU A 144 -21.44 -26.03 1.49
N GLN A 145 -21.84 -25.93 0.23
CA GLN A 145 -22.40 -24.71 -0.35
C GLN A 145 -23.67 -25.05 -1.14
N GLN A 146 -24.75 -24.34 -0.88
CA GLN A 146 -25.98 -24.47 -1.65
C GLN A 146 -25.82 -23.74 -2.98
N LYS A 147 -25.64 -24.49 -4.07
CA LYS A 147 -25.49 -23.94 -5.43
C LYS A 147 -26.75 -24.08 -6.27
N ARG A 148 -27.72 -24.88 -5.80
CA ARG A 148 -28.93 -25.25 -6.53
C ARG A 148 -30.17 -24.73 -5.80
N ALA A 149 -31.35 -25.01 -6.35
CA ALA A 149 -32.62 -24.62 -5.75
C ALA A 149 -32.71 -25.09 -4.29
N ALA A 150 -33.49 -24.37 -3.48
CA ALA A 150 -33.64 -24.68 -2.06
C ALA A 150 -34.17 -26.09 -1.78
N ASP A 151 -34.86 -26.68 -2.75
CA ASP A 151 -35.42 -28.04 -2.68
C ASP A 151 -34.36 -29.14 -2.90
N GLU A 152 -33.16 -28.80 -3.39
CA GLU A 152 -32.07 -29.75 -3.61
C GLU A 152 -31.06 -29.75 -2.44
N PRO A 153 -30.41 -30.89 -2.15
CA PRO A 153 -29.37 -30.94 -1.12
C PRO A 153 -28.14 -30.09 -1.50
N PRO A 154 -27.40 -29.58 -0.49
CA PRO A 154 -26.23 -28.74 -0.74
C PRO A 154 -25.11 -29.50 -1.43
N THR A 155 -24.35 -28.79 -2.27
CA THR A 155 -23.18 -29.36 -2.93
C THR A 155 -22.03 -29.48 -1.93
N ARG A 156 -21.52 -30.70 -1.72
CA ARG A 156 -20.37 -30.99 -0.85
C ARG A 156 -19.07 -30.96 -1.66
N ARG A 157 -18.17 -30.07 -1.29
CA ARG A 157 -16.81 -29.96 -1.85
C ARG A 157 -15.80 -30.48 -0.83
N PHE A 158 -14.93 -31.39 -1.26
CA PHE A 158 -13.90 -31.99 -0.42
C PHE A 158 -12.52 -31.51 -0.84
N GLU A 159 -11.66 -31.16 0.12
CA GLU A 159 -10.26 -30.77 -0.10
C GLU A 159 -9.35 -31.70 0.71
N CYS A 160 -8.41 -32.38 0.07
CA CYS A 160 -7.47 -33.26 0.77
C CYS A 160 -6.49 -32.45 1.61
N ILE A 161 -6.36 -32.79 2.90
CA ILE A 161 -5.46 -32.10 3.84
C ILE A 161 -3.99 -32.28 3.47
N HIS A 162 -3.64 -33.39 2.80
CA HIS A 162 -2.25 -33.73 2.53
C HIS A 162 -1.73 -33.25 1.17
N CYS A 163 -2.58 -33.20 0.14
CA CYS A 163 -2.14 -32.83 -1.22
C CYS A 163 -2.89 -31.64 -1.82
N GLY A 164 -3.90 -31.10 -1.11
CA GLY A 164 -4.69 -29.97 -1.58
C GLY A 164 -5.59 -30.27 -2.78
N ASN A 165 -5.69 -31.53 -3.24
CA ASN A 165 -6.61 -31.89 -4.32
C ASN A 165 -8.05 -31.64 -3.90
N VAL A 166 -8.88 -31.13 -4.83
CA VAL A 166 -10.25 -30.74 -4.56
C VAL A 166 -11.21 -31.47 -5.48
N TRP A 167 -12.27 -32.08 -4.93
CA TRP A 167 -13.28 -32.81 -5.70
C TRP A 167 -14.69 -32.63 -5.14
N ILE A 168 -15.69 -33.01 -5.95
CA ILE A 168 -17.11 -32.99 -5.59
C ILE A 168 -17.59 -34.44 -5.67
N ARG A 169 -18.35 -34.88 -4.65
CA ARG A 169 -19.01 -36.18 -4.66
C ARG A 169 -20.47 -35.95 -5.05
N ASN A 170 -20.88 -36.53 -6.18
CA ASN A 170 -22.29 -36.63 -6.55
C ASN A 170 -22.79 -37.91 -5.89
N ASP A 171 -23.45 -37.77 -4.74
CA ASP A 171 -24.20 -38.86 -4.11
C ASP A 171 -25.61 -38.96 -4.74
#